data_AF-A0A8T5ZPJ8-F1
#
_entry.id   AF-A0A8T5ZPJ8-F1
#
_cell.length_a   1.000
_cell.length_b   1.000
_cell.length_c   1.000
_cell.angle_alpha   90.00
_cell.angle_beta   90.00
_cell.angle_gamma   90.00
#
_symmetry.space_group_name_H-M   'P 1'
#
loop_
_entity.id
_entity.type
_entity.pdbx_description
1 polymer ?
#
loop_
_entity_poly.entity_id
_entity_poly.type
_entity_poly.pdbx_seq_one_letter_code
_entity_poly.pdbx_strand_id
1 'polypeptide(L)' 'AQASTENTVKARNADYNAAEKILMEQAPIAPIYQYTNGRLIKPWLKGYPINNPEDVAYSRTMYIVKH' A
#
# COMPACT_ATOMS: atom_id res chain seq x y z
N ALA A 1 1.34 20.09 -9.41
CA ALA A 1 1.78 18.92 -10.19
C ALA A 1 0.71 18.63 -11.24
N GLN A 2 1.05 18.38 -12.50
CA GLN A 2 0.05 18.19 -13.58
C GLN A 2 -0.98 17.09 -13.23
N ALA A 3 -0.53 15.98 -12.63
CA ALA A 3 -1.39 14.89 -12.18
C ALA A 3 -2.50 15.31 -11.18
N SER A 4 -2.28 16.35 -10.35
CA SER A 4 -3.28 16.80 -9.37
C SER A 4 -4.41 17.63 -10.00
N THR A 5 -4.24 18.07 -11.24
CA THR A 5 -5.22 18.86 -12.00
C THR A 5 -5.96 18.03 -13.06
N GLU A 6 -5.62 16.76 -13.24
CA GLU A 6 -6.24 15.88 -14.22
C GLU A 6 -7.63 15.38 -13.80
N ASN A 7 -8.58 15.49 -14.74
CA ASN A 7 -9.99 15.14 -14.55
C ASN A 7 -10.29 13.66 -14.85
N THR A 8 -9.32 12.88 -15.33
CA THR A 8 -9.50 11.46 -15.64
C THR A 8 -8.43 10.60 -14.99
N VAL A 9 -8.81 9.39 -14.57
CA VAL A 9 -7.88 8.41 -14.00
C VAL A 9 -6.78 8.04 -15.00
N LYS A 10 -7.13 7.94 -16.30
CA LYS A 10 -6.17 7.59 -17.36
C LYS A 10 -5.08 8.64 -17.52
N ALA A 11 -5.44 9.93 -17.58
CA ALA A 11 -4.46 11.01 -17.72
C ALA A 11 -3.58 11.12 -16.48
N ARG A 12 -4.18 11.03 -15.29
CA ARG A 12 -3.45 11.04 -14.01
C ARG A 12 -2.43 9.90 -13.91
N ASN A 13 -2.81 8.69 -14.32
CA ASN A 13 -1.90 7.55 -14.32
C ASN A 13 -0.76 7.69 -15.33
N ALA A 14 -1.01 8.33 -16.49
CA ALA A 14 0.03 8.61 -17.46
C ALA A 14 1.09 9.57 -16.89
N ASP A 15 0.65 10.61 -16.18
CA ASP A 15 1.55 11.55 -15.50
C ASP A 15 2.37 10.88 -14.39
N TYR A 16 1.76 10.00 -13.59
CA TYR A 16 2.48 9.23 -12.57
C TYR A 16 3.56 8.34 -13.17
N ASN A 17 3.25 7.63 -14.26
CA ASN A 17 4.22 6.78 -14.95
C ASN A 17 5.39 7.58 -15.54
N ALA A 18 5.12 8.78 -16.08
CA ALA A 18 6.17 9.67 -16.58
C ALA A 18 7.09 10.16 -15.45
N ALA A 19 6.52 10.51 -14.29
CA ALA A 19 7.29 10.91 -13.12
C ALA A 19 8.15 9.76 -12.55
N GLU A 20 7.61 8.54 -12.50
CA GLU A 20 8.34 7.35 -12.06
C GLU A 20 9.52 7.03 -12.98
N LYS A 21 9.36 7.20 -14.31
CA LYS A 21 10.46 7.06 -15.26
C LYS A 21 11.61 8.04 -14.99
N ILE A 22 11.29 9.32 -14.76
CA ILE A 22 12.29 10.34 -14.42
C ILE A 22 13.00 9.98 -13.11
N LEU A 23 12.24 9.50 -12.11
CA LEU A 23 12.79 9.07 -10.83
C LEU A 23 13.77 7.89 -10.98
N MET A 24 13.44 6.90 -11.81
CA MET A 24 14.32 5.76 -12.10
C MET A 24 15.60 6.17 -12.83
N GLU A 25 15.53 7.17 -13.72
CA GLU A 25 16.69 7.64 -14.49
C GLU A 25 17.61 8.55 -13.67
N GLN A 26 17.05 9.32 -12.71
CA GLN A 26 17.78 10.40 -12.03
C GLN A 26 18.12 10.15 -10.55
N ALA A 27 17.47 9.20 -9.87
CA ALA A 27 17.70 8.95 -8.45
C ALA A 27 18.46 7.64 -8.19
N PRO A 28 19.49 7.61 -7.31
CA PRO A 28 20.20 6.39 -6.92
C PRO A 28 19.43 5.58 -5.86
N ILE A 29 18.15 5.29 -6.13
CA ILE A 29 17.32 4.39 -5.31
C ILE A 29 17.13 3.10 -6.09
N ALA A 30 17.77 2.02 -5.64
CA ALA A 30 17.56 0.69 -6.20
C ALA A 30 16.34 0.05 -5.50
N PRO A 31 15.18 -0.10 -6.18
CA PRO A 31 14.07 -0.86 -5.62
C PRO A 31 14.45 -2.35 -5.59
N ILE A 32 14.85 -2.85 -4.42
CA ILE A 32 15.35 -4.23 -4.29
C ILE A 32 14.20 -5.23 -4.11
N TYR A 33 13.17 -4.88 -3.34
CA TYR A 33 12.02 -5.76 -3.07
C TYR A 33 10.73 -4.98 -2.81
N GLN A 34 9.60 -5.58 -3.18
CA GLN A 34 8.28 -5.17 -2.69
C GLN A 34 8.03 -5.83 -1.33
N TYR A 35 7.58 -5.03 -0.36
CA TYR A 35 7.29 -5.54 0.98
C TYR A 35 6.17 -6.57 0.94
N THR A 36 6.41 -7.73 1.55
CA THR A 36 5.36 -8.74 1.80
C THR A 36 4.99 -8.70 3.27
N ASN A 37 3.69 -8.60 3.56
CA ASN A 37 3.18 -8.57 4.94
C ASN A 37 3.11 -9.99 5.52
N GLY A 38 4.26 -10.63 5.74
CA GLY A 38 4.35 -11.87 6.50
C GLY A 38 4.11 -11.62 7.98
N ARG A 39 2.91 -11.96 8.50
CA ARG A 39 2.56 -11.78 9.92
C ARG A 39 2.00 -13.06 10.54
N LEU A 40 2.41 -13.35 11.78
CA LEU A 40 1.86 -14.44 12.57
C LEU A 40 0.66 -13.93 13.39
N ILE A 41 -0.54 -14.39 13.03
CA ILE A 41 -1.79 -14.04 13.71
C ILE A 41 -2.29 -15.28 14.47
N LYS A 42 -2.56 -15.13 15.77
CA LYS A 42 -3.14 -16.22 16.58
C LYS A 42 -4.53 -16.62 16.02
N PRO A 43 -4.87 -17.92 15.86
CA PRO A 43 -6.13 -18.35 15.23
C PRO A 43 -7.40 -17.81 15.89
N TRP A 44 -7.32 -17.53 17.19
CA TRP A 44 -8.40 -17.00 18.03
C TRP A 44 -8.52 -15.47 18.03
N LEU A 45 -7.65 -14.76 17.32
CA LEU A 45 -7.79 -13.31 17.09
C LEU A 45 -8.59 -13.09 15.81
N LYS A 46 -9.75 -12.44 15.92
CA LYS A 46 -10.62 -12.09 14.79
C LYS A 46 -10.69 -10.57 14.63
N GLY A 47 -11.10 -10.13 13.44
CA GLY A 47 -11.24 -8.70 13.12
C GLY A 47 -9.93 -7.98 12.73
N TYR A 48 -8.86 -8.74 12.51
CA TYR A 48 -7.64 -8.23 11.90
C TYR A 48 -7.87 -7.96 10.40
N PRO A 49 -7.55 -6.76 9.87
CA PRO A 49 -7.78 -6.42 8.48
C PRO A 49 -6.75 -7.09 7.56
N ILE A 50 -7.11 -8.22 6.94
CA ILE A 50 -6.24 -8.99 6.04
C ILE A 50 -6.20 -8.37 4.63
N ASN A 51 -7.25 -7.64 4.24
CA ASN A 51 -7.38 -7.00 2.93
C ASN A 51 -7.06 -5.49 2.97
N ASN A 52 -6.27 -5.02 3.95
CA ASN A 52 -5.84 -3.63 4.01
C ASN A 52 -4.41 -3.48 3.46
N PRO A 53 -4.22 -3.01 2.21
CA PRO A 53 -2.89 -2.83 1.63
C PRO A 53 -2.09 -1.71 2.32
N GLU A 54 -2.74 -0.82 3.08
CA GLU A 54 -2.08 0.22 3.88
C GLU A 54 -1.56 -0.30 5.23
N ASP A 55 -1.88 -1.55 5.58
CA ASP A 55 -1.48 -2.22 6.82
C ASP A 55 -1.86 -1.47 8.12
N VAL A 56 -2.87 -0.60 8.04
CA VAL A 56 -3.45 0.08 9.20
C VAL A 56 -4.39 -0.87 9.93
N ALA A 57 -4.08 -1.19 11.19
CA ALA A 57 -4.85 -2.10 12.02
C ALA A 57 -5.30 -1.41 13.31
N TYR A 58 -6.62 -1.36 13.57
CA TYR A 58 -7.19 -0.72 14.76
C TYR A 58 -7.60 -1.77 15.78
N SER A 59 -7.09 -1.68 17.01
CA SER A 59 -7.42 -2.66 18.07
C SER A 59 -8.93 -2.73 18.38
N ARG A 60 -9.69 -1.66 18.15
CA ARG A 60 -11.15 -1.63 18.35
C ARG A 60 -11.92 -2.55 17.39
N THR A 61 -11.36 -2.90 16.23
CA THR A 61 -11.99 -3.84 15.31
C THR A 61 -11.63 -5.29 15.62
N MET A 62 -10.70 -5.53 16.55
CA MET A 62 -10.20 -6.85 16.89
C MET A 62 -10.87 -7.40 18.15
N TYR A 63 -11.07 -8.71 18.19
CA TYR A 63 -11.59 -9.40 19.36
C TYR A 63 -11.04 -10.83 19.48
N ILE A 64 -11.03 -11.33 20.72
CA ILE A 64 -10.57 -12.68 21.05
C ILE A 64 -11.79 -13.60 21.15
N VAL A 65 -11.77 -14.70 20.40
CA VAL A 65 -12.73 -15.79 20.62
C VAL A 65 -12.19 -16.75 21.68
N LYS A 66 -13.10 -17.45 22.38
CA LYS A 66 -12.73 -18.46 23.38
C LYS A 66 -11.75 -19.47 22.77
N HIS A 67 -10.67 -19.75 23.50
CA HIS A 67 -9.59 -20.66 23.11
C HIS A 67 -9.23 -21.62 24.24
#